data_AF-A0A524ISA0-F1
#
_entry.id   AF-A0A524ISA0-F1
#
_cell.length_a   1.000
_cell.length_b   1.000
_cell.length_c   1.000
_cell.angle_alpha   90.00
_cell.angle_beta   90.00
_cell.angle_gamma   90.00
#
_symmetry.space_group_name_H-M   'P 1'
#
loop_
_entity.id
_entity.type
_entity.pdbx_description
1 polymer ?
#
loop_
_entity_poly.entity_id
_entity_poly.type
_entity_poly.pdbx_seq_one_letter_code
_entity_poly.pdbx_strand_id
1 'polypeptide(L)'
;MTDRRTFVRAAAVAAAASMIPGCRRQTEGPLWQASAAVRSPRSSVSVLSGSYDGELSDVIRRGIELMELDVRGLRVVLKPNFVEFDPDGVINTHPAVVHGAIEALRVLGAGEVVVAEGAGHRRDNEYLLRETGIGHALRDTRTEFVDLNHDTVHRTVLKGRFTPLGSLYLPATVLGADLLISLPKLKTHHWAGVTLSMKNMFGIVPGSHYGWPKNVLHWAGIKESILDINSTLTSLRRFAIVDGIVGMDG
;
A
#
# COMPACT_ATOMS: atom_id res chain seq x y z
N MET A 1 19.02 -51.84 -51.04
CA MET A 1 18.70 -52.69 -49.88
C MET A 1 19.48 -52.18 -48.68
N THR A 2 18.83 -51.42 -47.81
CA THR A 2 19.44 -50.87 -46.59
C THR A 2 19.65 -51.99 -45.57
N ASP A 3 20.89 -52.17 -45.10
CA ASP A 3 21.28 -53.21 -44.16
C ASP A 3 20.55 -53.06 -42.80
N ARG A 4 20.18 -54.19 -42.21
CA ARG A 4 19.38 -54.30 -40.98
C ARG A 4 20.06 -53.60 -39.80
N ARG A 5 21.40 -53.52 -39.80
CA ARG A 5 22.19 -52.80 -38.79
C ARG A 5 22.12 -51.28 -38.94
N THR A 6 21.99 -50.76 -40.16
CA THR A 6 21.87 -49.33 -40.41
C THR A 6 20.49 -48.81 -40.00
N PHE A 7 19.43 -49.60 -40.19
CA PHE A 7 18.07 -49.26 -39.73
C PHE A 7 17.96 -49.19 -38.20
N VAL A 8 18.55 -50.16 -37.48
CA VAL A 8 18.52 -50.17 -36.00
C VAL A 8 19.31 -48.99 -35.41
N ARG A 9 20.44 -48.60 -36.03
CA ARG A 9 21.18 -47.40 -35.63
C ARG A 9 20.40 -46.10 -35.90
N ALA A 10 19.69 -46.00 -37.02
CA ALA A 10 18.84 -44.85 -37.32
C ALA A 10 17.63 -44.75 -36.36
N ALA A 11 17.02 -45.88 -36.00
CA ALA A 11 15.91 -45.94 -35.04
C ALA A 11 16.36 -45.57 -33.61
N ALA A 12 17.57 -45.96 -33.19
CA ALA A 12 18.13 -45.60 -31.89
C ALA A 12 18.47 -44.09 -31.79
N VAL A 13 18.91 -43.46 -32.89
CA VAL A 13 19.17 -42.01 -32.93
C VAL A 13 17.85 -41.22 -32.98
N ALA A 14 16.83 -41.74 -33.68
CA ALA A 14 15.50 -41.12 -33.69
C ALA A 14 14.80 -41.20 -32.32
N ALA A 15 14.97 -42.29 -31.57
CA ALA A 15 14.40 -42.45 -30.23
C ALA A 15 15.08 -41.55 -29.17
N ALA A 16 16.33 -41.14 -29.38
CA ALA A 16 17.03 -40.20 -28.51
C ALA A 16 16.65 -38.72 -28.77
N ALA A 17 16.09 -38.41 -29.95
CA ALA A 17 15.70 -37.05 -30.34
C ALA A 17 14.21 -36.74 -30.08
N SER A 18 13.38 -37.74 -29.83
CA SER A 18 12.00 -37.57 -29.39
C SER A 18 11.88 -37.69 -27.87
N MET A 19 12.66 -36.90 -27.14
CA MET A 19 12.19 -36.45 -25.84
C MET A 19 11.08 -35.45 -26.13
N ILE A 20 9.84 -35.92 -25.97
CA ILE A 20 8.69 -35.06 -25.70
C ILE A 20 9.21 -33.96 -24.75
N PRO A 21 8.97 -32.67 -25.00
CA PRO A 21 9.10 -31.69 -23.94
C PRO A 21 7.99 -32.05 -22.96
N GLY A 22 8.24 -33.07 -22.14
CA GLY A 22 7.52 -33.30 -20.90
C GLY A 22 7.53 -31.94 -20.26
N CYS A 23 6.33 -31.47 -19.90
CA CYS A 23 6.12 -30.20 -19.24
C CYS A 23 7.17 -30.06 -18.15
N ARG A 24 8.32 -29.45 -18.49
CA ARG A 24 9.10 -28.71 -17.54
C ARG A 24 8.07 -27.68 -17.15
N ARG A 25 7.40 -27.91 -16.01
CA ARG A 25 7.16 -26.81 -15.10
C ARG A 25 8.50 -26.10 -15.09
N GLN A 26 8.61 -25.03 -15.89
CA GLN A 26 9.49 -23.95 -15.50
C GLN A 26 9.11 -23.80 -14.04
N THR A 27 10.02 -24.19 -13.15
CA THR A 27 9.96 -23.69 -11.79
C THR A 27 10.04 -22.20 -12.03
N GLU A 28 8.87 -21.56 -12.14
CA GLU A 28 8.80 -20.12 -12.26
C GLU A 28 9.69 -19.62 -11.15
N GLY A 29 10.65 -18.76 -11.50
CA GLY A 29 11.53 -18.17 -10.51
C GLY A 29 10.71 -17.55 -9.38
N PRO A 30 11.33 -17.16 -8.26
CA PRO A 30 10.61 -16.58 -7.14
C PRO A 30 9.63 -15.50 -7.62
N LEU A 31 8.40 -15.53 -7.08
CA LEU A 31 7.29 -14.63 -7.45
C LEU A 31 7.61 -13.14 -7.20
N TRP A 32 8.78 -12.82 -6.65
CA TRP A 32 9.25 -11.48 -6.37
C TRP A 32 10.76 -11.39 -6.60
N GLN A 33 11.22 -10.18 -6.94
CA GLN A 33 12.64 -9.85 -6.99
C GLN A 33 13.25 -9.90 -5.58
N ALA A 34 14.53 -10.28 -5.43
CA ALA A 34 15.18 -10.33 -4.12
C ALA A 34 15.11 -8.98 -3.36
N SER A 35 15.17 -7.85 -4.09
CA SER A 35 15.02 -6.48 -3.57
C SER A 35 13.60 -6.15 -3.07
N ALA A 36 12.60 -6.97 -3.38
CA ALA A 36 11.26 -6.88 -2.81
C ALA A 36 11.12 -7.64 -1.48
N ALA A 37 12.05 -8.54 -1.16
CA ALA A 37 12.02 -9.36 0.05
C ALA A 37 12.86 -8.75 1.18
N VAL A 38 12.65 -7.46 1.48
CA VAL A 38 13.27 -6.83 2.65
C VAL A 38 12.47 -7.24 3.88
N ARG A 39 12.91 -8.31 4.55
CA ARG A 39 12.33 -8.74 5.83
C ARG A 39 13.24 -8.28 6.95
N SER A 40 12.74 -7.42 7.83
CA SER A 40 13.36 -7.29 9.14
C SER A 40 13.15 -8.60 9.91
N PRO A 41 14.14 -9.08 10.69
CA PRO A 41 14.00 -10.33 11.44
C PRO A 41 12.90 -10.24 12.52
N ARG A 42 12.53 -9.03 12.94
CA ARG A 42 11.40 -8.74 13.82
C ARG A 42 10.64 -7.51 13.35
N SER A 43 9.32 -7.53 13.51
CA SER A 43 8.49 -6.34 13.40
C SER A 43 8.31 -5.76 14.79
N SER A 44 8.67 -4.48 14.97
CA SER A 44 8.40 -3.75 16.21
C SER A 44 6.97 -3.22 16.17
N VAL A 45 6.27 -3.32 17.30
CA VAL A 45 4.91 -2.80 17.47
C VAL A 45 4.82 -2.20 18.87
N SER A 46 4.29 -0.98 18.97
CA SER A 46 3.87 -0.36 20.23
C SER A 46 2.36 -0.18 20.23
N VAL A 47 1.73 -0.36 21.40
CA VAL A 47 0.30 -0.14 21.60
C VAL A 47 0.15 0.89 22.71
N LEU A 48 -0.55 1.97 22.40
CA LEU A 48 -0.75 3.10 23.31
C LEU A 48 -2.24 3.37 23.43
N SER A 49 -2.68 3.67 24.65
CA SER A 49 -4.07 4.10 24.88
C SER A 49 -4.25 5.55 24.48
N GLY A 50 -5.38 5.86 23.84
CA GLY A 50 -5.76 7.20 23.41
C GLY A 50 -7.27 7.34 23.33
N SER A 51 -7.74 8.57 23.28
CA SER A 51 -9.16 8.94 23.10
C SER A 51 -9.24 10.00 22.01
N TYR A 52 -10.34 10.03 21.25
CA TYR A 52 -10.55 11.05 20.20
C TYR A 52 -10.66 12.47 20.77
N ASP A 53 -11.09 12.62 22.02
CA ASP A 53 -11.19 13.92 22.72
C ASP A 53 -9.94 14.24 23.55
N GLY A 54 -8.88 13.42 23.44
CA GLY A 54 -7.64 13.59 24.20
C GLY A 54 -6.49 14.21 23.39
N GLU A 55 -5.33 14.33 24.04
CA GLU A 55 -4.09 14.83 23.44
C GLU A 55 -3.42 13.79 22.52
N LEU A 56 -4.06 13.50 21.38
CA LEU A 56 -3.56 12.48 20.44
C LEU A 56 -2.20 12.83 19.81
N SER A 57 -1.86 14.12 19.70
CA SER A 57 -0.53 14.55 19.26
C SER A 57 0.57 14.03 20.18
N ASP A 58 0.39 14.13 21.50
CA ASP A 58 1.34 13.60 22.48
C ASP A 58 1.42 12.07 22.44
N VAL A 59 0.27 11.39 22.36
CA VAL A 59 0.22 9.92 22.27
C VAL A 59 0.98 9.43 21.04
N ILE A 60 0.72 10.03 19.87
CA ILE A 60 1.37 9.66 18.62
C ILE A 60 2.86 9.99 18.65
N ARG A 61 3.24 11.16 19.19
CA ARG A 61 4.65 11.55 19.37
C ARG A 61 5.41 10.53 20.21
N ARG A 62 4.88 10.15 21.38
CA ARG A 62 5.46 9.11 22.23
C ARG A 62 5.57 7.77 21.51
N GLY A 63 4.57 7.41 20.70
CA GLY A 63 4.61 6.21 19.86
C GLY A 63 5.75 6.24 18.84
N ILE A 64 5.96 7.37 18.17
CA ILE A 64 7.05 7.57 17.21
C ILE A 64 8.41 7.50 17.90
N GLU A 65 8.55 8.11 19.08
CA GLU A 65 9.77 8.09 19.90
C GLU A 65 10.10 6.67 20.40
N LEU A 66 9.12 5.93 20.92
CA LEU A 66 9.28 4.53 21.34
C LEU A 66 9.72 3.62 20.20
N MET A 67 9.37 3.97 18.97
CA MET A 67 9.70 3.24 17.77
C MET A 67 10.99 3.75 17.09
N GLU A 68 11.67 4.72 17.72
CA GLU A 68 12.95 5.30 17.29
C GLU A 68 12.92 5.82 15.84
N LEU A 69 11.75 6.30 15.39
CA LEU A 69 11.56 6.77 14.03
C LEU A 69 11.99 8.24 13.92
N ASP A 70 13.22 8.48 13.44
CA ASP A 70 13.68 9.84 13.14
C ASP A 70 12.95 10.41 11.90
N VAL A 71 12.26 11.53 12.07
CA VAL A 71 11.52 12.23 11.01
C VAL A 71 12.12 13.60 10.68
N ARG A 72 13.19 14.02 11.35
CA ARG A 72 13.72 15.39 11.23
C ARG A 72 14.14 15.73 9.81
N GLY A 73 13.66 16.87 9.33
CA GLY A 73 13.95 17.39 7.99
C GLY A 73 13.33 16.59 6.85
N LEU A 74 12.63 15.49 7.12
CA LEU A 74 12.05 14.63 6.08
C LEU A 74 10.78 15.24 5.50
N ARG A 75 10.55 14.96 4.22
CA ARG A 75 9.24 15.08 3.57
C ARG A 75 8.39 13.84 3.90
N VAL A 76 7.41 14.03 4.76
CA VAL A 76 6.52 12.96 5.24
C VAL A 76 5.17 13.01 4.53
N VAL A 77 4.79 11.92 3.86
CA VAL A 77 3.44 11.74 3.32
C VAL A 77 2.62 10.91 4.30
N LEU A 78 1.58 11.51 4.84
CA LEU A 78 0.56 10.88 5.66
C LEU A 78 -0.59 10.37 4.80
N LYS A 79 -0.90 9.08 4.93
CA LYS A 79 -1.94 8.42 4.14
C LYS A 79 -3.05 7.87 5.05
N PRO A 80 -4.13 8.63 5.30
CA PRO A 80 -5.29 8.15 6.05
C PRO A 80 -6.03 6.99 5.34
N ASN A 81 -7.07 6.46 5.95
CA ASN A 81 -8.03 5.60 5.28
C ASN A 81 -9.29 6.42 4.96
N PHE A 82 -9.66 6.43 3.68
CA PHE A 82 -10.74 7.27 3.16
C PHE A 82 -11.58 6.46 2.18
N VAL A 83 -12.79 6.11 2.60
CA VAL A 83 -13.62 5.09 1.95
C VAL A 83 -15.01 5.62 1.66
N GLU A 84 -15.70 6.18 2.66
CA GLU A 84 -17.09 6.65 2.53
C GLU A 84 -17.31 8.01 3.19
N PHE A 85 -18.40 8.67 2.85
CA PHE A 85 -18.75 10.01 3.36
C PHE A 85 -19.54 9.99 4.67
N ASP A 86 -19.54 8.87 5.39
CA ASP A 86 -20.31 8.72 6.62
C ASP A 86 -19.57 9.41 7.80
N PRO A 87 -20.06 10.56 8.31
CA PRO A 87 -19.43 11.27 9.43
C PRO A 87 -19.51 10.48 10.73
N ASP A 88 -20.57 9.69 10.92
CA ASP A 88 -20.83 8.90 12.13
C ASP A 88 -20.25 7.48 11.98
N GLY A 89 -19.83 7.12 10.77
CA GLY A 89 -19.29 5.81 10.43
C GLY A 89 -17.86 5.62 10.89
N VAL A 90 -17.58 4.47 11.52
CA VAL A 90 -16.24 4.05 11.95
C VAL A 90 -15.43 3.45 10.77
N ILE A 91 -15.52 4.05 9.59
CA ILE A 91 -14.92 3.49 8.36
C ILE A 91 -13.65 4.21 7.93
N ASN A 92 -13.57 5.52 8.17
CA ASN A 92 -12.43 6.36 7.83
C ASN A 92 -11.55 6.58 9.05
N THR A 93 -10.29 6.93 8.82
CA THR A 93 -9.41 7.40 9.91
C THR A 93 -10.02 8.63 10.57
N HIS A 94 -10.09 8.63 11.90
CA HIS A 94 -10.72 9.73 12.63
C HIS A 94 -9.95 11.05 12.42
N PRO A 95 -10.64 12.20 12.20
CA PRO A 95 -9.98 13.50 12.00
C PRO A 95 -9.00 13.87 13.11
N ALA A 96 -9.34 13.59 14.37
CA ALA A 96 -8.46 13.85 15.51
C ALA A 96 -7.14 13.07 15.44
N VAL A 97 -7.13 11.86 14.84
CA VAL A 97 -5.90 11.07 14.62
C VAL A 97 -5.06 11.70 13.52
N VAL A 98 -5.69 12.16 12.43
CA VAL A 98 -4.99 12.86 11.35
C VAL A 98 -4.36 14.16 11.88
N HIS A 99 -5.13 14.97 12.60
CA HIS A 99 -4.66 16.19 13.26
C HIS A 99 -3.48 15.91 14.20
N GLY A 100 -3.65 14.96 15.12
CA GLY A 100 -2.61 14.58 16.09
C GLY A 100 -1.33 14.09 15.41
N ALA A 101 -1.44 13.32 14.32
CA ALA A 101 -0.29 12.84 13.57
C ALA A 101 0.48 13.99 12.90
N ILE A 102 -0.22 14.95 12.30
CA ILE A 102 0.40 16.13 11.68
C ILE A 102 1.20 16.93 12.72
N GLU A 103 0.56 17.25 13.84
CA GLU A 103 1.19 18.04 14.91
C GLU A 103 2.37 17.30 15.54
N ALA A 104 2.23 15.99 15.80
CA ALA A 104 3.32 15.17 16.33
C ALA A 104 4.55 15.18 15.41
N LEU A 105 4.36 15.00 14.10
CA LEU A 105 5.45 15.00 13.12
C LEU A 105 6.17 16.35 13.05
N ARG A 106 5.41 17.46 13.12
CA ARG A 106 5.97 18.81 13.13
C ARG A 106 6.77 19.10 14.38
N VAL A 107 6.24 18.73 15.56
CA VAL A 107 6.97 18.84 16.83
C VAL A 107 8.27 18.05 16.80
N LEU A 108 8.27 16.87 16.16
CA LEU A 108 9.46 16.05 15.96
C LEU A 108 10.40 16.56 14.87
N GLY A 109 10.08 17.68 14.22
CA GLY A 109 10.94 18.38 13.28
C GLY A 109 10.87 17.89 11.83
N ALA A 110 9.78 17.23 11.41
CA ALA A 110 9.55 16.94 9.99
C ALA A 110 9.66 18.22 9.14
N GLY A 111 10.38 18.14 8.02
CA GLY A 111 10.61 19.29 7.15
C GLY A 111 9.36 19.68 6.37
N GLU A 112 8.59 18.69 5.96
CA GLU A 112 7.30 18.85 5.29
C GLU A 112 6.36 17.71 5.70
N VAL A 113 5.08 18.03 5.87
CA VAL A 113 4.01 17.04 6.11
C VAL A 113 2.91 17.27 5.08
N VAL A 114 2.62 16.26 4.27
CA VAL A 114 1.56 16.27 3.25
C VAL A 114 0.58 15.16 3.57
N VAL A 115 -0.72 15.44 3.53
CA VAL A 115 -1.75 14.40 3.60
C VAL A 115 -2.14 14.02 2.18
N ALA A 116 -2.12 12.74 1.83
CA ALA A 116 -2.44 12.31 0.49
C ALA A 116 -3.26 11.03 0.47
N GLU A 117 -4.35 11.02 -0.31
CA GLU A 117 -5.23 9.86 -0.43
C GLU A 117 -5.91 9.77 -1.79
N GLY A 118 -6.21 8.55 -2.22
CA GLY A 118 -6.95 8.26 -3.45
C GLY A 118 -8.11 7.33 -3.17
N ALA A 119 -9.26 7.90 -2.78
CA ALA A 119 -10.44 7.13 -2.40
C ALA A 119 -10.89 6.19 -3.53
N GLY A 120 -11.28 4.97 -3.17
CA GLY A 120 -11.61 3.92 -4.11
C GLY A 120 -13.05 3.97 -4.64
N HIS A 121 -14.02 4.28 -3.78
CA HIS A 121 -15.45 4.20 -4.13
C HIS A 121 -16.06 5.54 -4.56
N ARG A 122 -15.44 6.65 -4.16
CA ARG A 122 -15.91 8.01 -4.46
C ARG A 122 -14.90 8.73 -5.32
N ARG A 123 -15.41 9.51 -6.29
CA ARG A 123 -14.58 10.37 -7.15
C ARG A 123 -14.33 11.74 -6.55
N ASP A 124 -15.28 12.21 -5.74
CA ASP A 124 -15.25 13.53 -5.13
C ASP A 124 -14.58 13.46 -3.75
N ASN A 125 -13.27 13.63 -3.74
CA ASN A 125 -12.50 13.70 -2.49
C ASN A 125 -12.79 14.98 -1.72
N GLU A 126 -13.17 16.08 -2.37
CA GLU A 126 -13.50 17.33 -1.69
C GLU A 126 -14.74 17.16 -0.82
N TYR A 127 -15.78 16.53 -1.37
CA TYR A 127 -16.97 16.14 -0.61
C TYR A 127 -16.62 15.23 0.57
N LEU A 128 -15.81 14.20 0.34
CA LEU A 128 -15.36 13.32 1.41
C LEU A 128 -14.58 14.09 2.50
N LEU A 129 -13.74 15.05 2.14
CA LEU A 129 -12.96 15.83 3.11
C LEU A 129 -13.86 16.67 4.00
N ARG A 130 -14.91 17.23 3.39
CA ARG A 130 -15.92 17.99 4.12
C ARG A 130 -16.72 17.11 5.06
N GLU A 131 -17.32 16.03 4.57
CA GLU A 131 -18.23 15.20 5.36
C GLU A 131 -17.51 14.41 6.46
N THR A 132 -16.28 13.95 6.22
CA THR A 132 -15.55 13.19 7.25
C THR A 132 -14.93 14.07 8.34
N GLY A 133 -14.92 15.39 8.18
CA GLY A 133 -14.26 16.32 9.10
C GLY A 133 -12.74 16.39 8.95
N ILE A 134 -12.10 15.54 8.14
CA ILE A 134 -10.65 15.60 7.87
C ILE A 134 -10.26 16.94 7.24
N GLY A 135 -11.12 17.51 6.38
CA GLY A 135 -10.90 18.83 5.80
C GLY A 135 -10.77 19.94 6.83
N HIS A 136 -11.43 19.82 8.00
CA HIS A 136 -11.26 20.77 9.10
C HIS A 136 -9.90 20.60 9.76
N ALA A 137 -9.51 19.36 10.09
CA ALA A 137 -8.20 19.06 10.65
C ALA A 137 -7.06 19.63 9.78
N LEU A 138 -7.15 19.46 8.45
CA LEU A 138 -6.16 19.99 7.50
C LEU A 138 -6.11 21.51 7.49
N ARG A 139 -7.25 22.19 7.60
CA ARG A 139 -7.28 23.67 7.66
C ARG A 139 -6.68 24.19 8.95
N ASP A 140 -7.00 23.56 10.08
CA ASP A 140 -6.52 23.96 11.40
C ASP A 140 -5.01 23.80 11.50
N THR A 141 -4.48 22.72 10.95
CA THR A 141 -3.04 22.51 10.85
C THR A 141 -2.41 23.22 9.65
N ARG A 142 -3.16 23.86 8.75
CA ARG A 142 -2.64 24.44 7.50
C ARG A 142 -1.78 23.43 6.70
N THR A 143 -2.31 22.23 6.52
CA THR A 143 -1.65 21.12 5.85
C THR A 143 -2.25 20.88 4.48
N GLU A 144 -1.38 20.71 3.47
CA GLU A 144 -1.81 20.40 2.12
C GLU A 144 -2.45 19.00 2.05
N PHE A 145 -3.51 18.91 1.25
CA PHE A 145 -4.08 17.65 0.81
C PHE A 145 -3.84 17.41 -0.67
N VAL A 146 -3.27 16.26 -1.01
CA VAL A 146 -3.10 15.81 -2.38
C VAL A 146 -4.08 14.68 -2.70
N ASP A 147 -4.94 14.90 -3.69
CA ASP A 147 -5.77 13.84 -4.26
C ASP A 147 -4.92 12.96 -5.18
N LEU A 148 -4.57 11.77 -4.69
CA LEU A 148 -3.76 10.80 -5.43
C LEU A 148 -4.47 10.27 -6.67
N ASN A 149 -5.80 10.41 -6.78
CA ASN A 149 -6.52 10.03 -8.00
C ASN A 149 -6.24 11.00 -9.16
N HIS A 150 -5.79 12.23 -8.90
CA HIS A 150 -5.55 13.26 -9.91
C HIS A 150 -4.12 13.81 -9.89
N ASP A 151 -3.23 13.19 -9.11
CA ASP A 151 -1.80 13.52 -9.08
C ASP A 151 -1.11 13.15 -10.41
N THR A 152 0.06 13.74 -10.65
CA THR A 152 0.98 13.28 -11.69
C THR A 152 1.42 11.85 -11.36
N VAL A 153 1.46 10.97 -12.36
CA VAL A 153 1.80 9.55 -12.16
C VAL A 153 3.03 9.14 -12.94
N HIS A 154 3.76 8.18 -12.41
CA HIS A 154 4.87 7.52 -13.09
C HIS A 154 4.59 6.02 -13.23
N ARG A 155 4.91 5.48 -14.41
CA ARG A 155 4.84 4.03 -14.62
C ARG A 155 5.98 3.35 -13.86
N THR A 156 5.64 2.52 -12.89
CA THR A 156 6.55 1.77 -12.03
C THR A 156 6.43 0.28 -12.33
N VAL A 157 7.54 -0.38 -12.67
CA VAL A 157 7.57 -1.83 -12.87
C VAL A 157 7.36 -2.53 -11.53
N LEU A 158 6.46 -3.52 -11.52
CA LEU A 158 6.21 -4.32 -10.33
C LEU A 158 7.45 -5.13 -9.95
N LYS A 159 7.76 -5.15 -8.65
CA LYS A 159 8.83 -6.02 -8.13
C LYS A 159 8.33 -7.42 -7.77
N GLY A 160 7.02 -7.57 -7.61
CA GLY A 160 6.31 -8.85 -7.57
C GLY A 160 5.75 -9.25 -8.93
N ARG A 161 5.37 -10.53 -9.05
CA ARG A 161 4.65 -11.11 -10.17
C ARG A 161 3.39 -11.83 -9.67
N PHE A 162 2.77 -11.30 -8.62
CA PHE A 162 1.59 -11.92 -8.02
C PHE A 162 0.35 -11.70 -8.90
N THR A 163 0.32 -10.61 -9.67
CA THR A 163 -0.69 -10.30 -10.69
C THR A 163 -0.07 -10.27 -12.10
N PRO A 164 -0.89 -10.39 -13.16
CA PRO A 164 -0.42 -10.25 -14.54
C PRO A 164 -0.15 -8.80 -14.97
N LEU A 165 -0.26 -7.80 -14.07
CA LEU A 165 -0.23 -6.38 -14.43
C LEU A 165 1.15 -5.90 -14.90
N GLY A 166 2.25 -6.49 -14.39
CA GLY A 166 3.64 -6.17 -14.72
C GLY A 166 4.14 -4.77 -14.32
N SER A 167 3.26 -3.78 -14.21
CA SER A 167 3.56 -2.41 -13.81
C SER A 167 2.32 -1.71 -13.23
N LEU A 168 2.54 -0.71 -12.37
CA LEU A 168 1.52 0.21 -11.87
C LEU A 168 1.87 1.67 -12.19
N TYR A 169 0.87 2.52 -12.39
CA TYR A 169 1.02 3.96 -12.34
C TYR A 169 0.92 4.41 -10.89
N LEU A 170 2.00 4.98 -10.35
CA LEU A 170 2.06 5.42 -8.97
C LEU A 170 2.20 6.95 -8.90
N PRO A 171 1.53 7.62 -7.93
CA PRO A 171 1.57 9.08 -7.79
C PRO A 171 2.96 9.61 -7.47
N ALA A 172 3.33 10.74 -8.09
CA ALA A 172 4.59 11.46 -7.87
C ALA A 172 4.74 11.87 -6.40
N THR A 173 3.65 12.27 -5.75
CA THR A 173 3.63 12.65 -4.33
C THR A 173 4.12 11.52 -3.43
N VAL A 174 3.71 10.29 -3.71
CA VAL A 174 4.12 9.09 -2.95
C VAL A 174 5.55 8.68 -3.29
N LEU A 175 5.91 8.72 -4.57
CA LEU A 175 7.26 8.35 -5.02
C LEU A 175 8.35 9.35 -4.56
N GLY A 176 8.00 10.62 -4.38
CA GLY A 176 8.87 11.67 -3.88
C GLY A 176 8.84 11.86 -2.36
N ALA A 177 8.29 10.92 -1.60
CA ALA A 177 8.30 10.98 -0.13
C ALA A 177 9.62 10.41 0.43
N ASP A 178 10.21 11.06 1.43
CA ASP A 178 11.29 10.47 2.22
C ASP A 178 10.75 9.41 3.18
N LEU A 179 9.53 9.62 3.66
CA LEU A 179 8.81 8.73 4.57
C LEU A 179 7.32 8.70 4.21
N LEU A 180 6.79 7.50 3.97
CA LEU A 180 5.35 7.27 3.80
C LEU A 180 4.78 6.64 5.07
N ILE A 181 3.86 7.35 5.74
CA ILE A 181 3.17 6.87 6.93
C ILE A 181 1.73 6.50 6.60
N SER A 182 1.38 5.23 6.79
CA SER A 182 0.01 4.76 6.68
C SER A 182 -0.76 5.03 7.97
N LEU A 183 -1.94 5.63 7.87
CA LEU A 183 -2.86 5.89 8.97
C LEU A 183 -4.16 5.10 8.78
N PRO A 184 -4.18 3.75 8.80
CA PRO A 184 -5.41 2.99 8.59
C PRO A 184 -6.35 3.03 9.80
N LYS A 185 -7.67 3.00 9.56
CA LYS A 185 -8.66 2.58 10.55
C LYS A 185 -8.56 1.06 10.76
N LEU A 186 -8.54 0.60 12.01
CA LEU A 186 -8.66 -0.80 12.36
C LEU A 186 -10.08 -1.28 12.04
N LYS A 187 -10.23 -2.09 10.99
CA LYS A 187 -11.53 -2.64 10.64
C LYS A 187 -11.44 -3.97 9.92
N THR A 188 -12.48 -4.78 9.98
CA THR A 188 -12.60 -5.95 9.11
C THR A 188 -12.74 -5.54 7.64
N HIS A 189 -12.45 -6.49 6.75
CA HIS A 189 -12.63 -6.29 5.33
C HIS A 189 -13.04 -7.61 4.69
N HIS A 190 -14.27 -7.64 4.16
CA HIS A 190 -14.88 -8.80 3.51
C HIS A 190 -13.95 -9.62 2.57
N TRP A 191 -13.04 -9.00 1.80
CA TRP A 191 -12.11 -9.76 0.92
C TRP A 191 -10.69 -9.98 1.47
N ALA A 192 -10.27 -9.24 2.50
CA ALA A 192 -8.87 -9.22 2.98
C ALA A 192 -8.74 -9.68 4.44
N GLY A 193 -9.86 -9.99 5.11
CA GLY A 193 -9.94 -10.24 6.54
C GLY A 193 -9.94 -8.93 7.32
N VAL A 194 -8.87 -8.15 7.21
CA VAL A 194 -8.71 -6.87 7.93
C VAL A 194 -8.14 -5.76 7.04
N THR A 195 -8.51 -4.52 7.35
CA THR A 195 -7.87 -3.31 6.85
C THR A 195 -6.83 -2.87 7.86
N LEU A 196 -5.56 -2.88 7.43
CA LEU A 196 -4.41 -2.42 8.18
C LEU A 196 -3.43 -1.77 7.19
N SER A 197 -2.17 -1.61 7.58
CA SER A 197 -1.16 -0.85 6.85
C SER A 197 -1.00 -1.28 5.39
N MET A 198 -0.92 -2.58 5.10
CA MET A 198 -0.73 -3.09 3.73
C MET A 198 -1.95 -2.88 2.85
N LYS A 199 -3.16 -3.15 3.36
CA LYS A 199 -4.40 -2.96 2.60
C LYS A 199 -4.66 -1.49 2.31
N ASN A 200 -4.32 -0.60 3.25
CA ASN A 200 -4.52 0.83 3.07
C ASN A 200 -3.71 1.36 1.87
N MET A 201 -2.54 0.79 1.58
CA MET A 201 -1.73 1.16 0.39
C MET A 201 -2.48 1.03 -0.93
N PHE A 202 -3.56 0.25 -0.99
CA PHE A 202 -4.42 0.19 -2.18
C PHE A 202 -4.98 1.57 -2.59
N GLY A 203 -5.12 2.49 -1.63
CA GLY A 203 -5.54 3.87 -1.89
C GLY A 203 -4.53 4.69 -2.69
N ILE A 204 -3.24 4.32 -2.77
CA ILE A 204 -2.26 5.10 -3.55
C ILE A 204 -2.42 4.94 -5.05
N VAL A 205 -3.05 3.86 -5.50
CA VAL A 205 -3.20 3.58 -6.93
C VAL A 205 -4.31 4.49 -7.48
N PRO A 206 -4.06 5.35 -8.48
CA PRO A 206 -4.99 6.40 -8.88
C PRO A 206 -6.25 5.84 -9.56
N GLY A 207 -7.43 6.22 -9.08
CA GLY A 207 -8.71 5.87 -9.69
C GLY A 207 -8.84 6.33 -11.14
N SER A 208 -8.19 7.44 -11.53
CA SER A 208 -8.17 7.94 -12.91
C SER A 208 -7.54 6.98 -13.92
N HIS A 209 -6.66 6.07 -13.47
CA HIS A 209 -6.05 5.05 -14.31
C HIS A 209 -6.71 3.67 -14.17
N TYR A 210 -7.32 3.38 -13.02
CA TYR A 210 -7.75 2.02 -12.67
C TYR A 210 -9.24 1.86 -12.40
N GLY A 211 -10.01 2.96 -12.52
CA GLY A 211 -11.44 3.03 -12.33
C GLY A 211 -11.88 3.35 -10.90
N TRP A 212 -13.18 3.62 -10.76
CA TRP A 212 -13.90 3.76 -9.50
C TRP A 212 -15.09 2.79 -9.50
N PRO A 213 -15.04 1.67 -8.75
CA PRO A 213 -13.89 1.21 -7.96
C PRO A 213 -12.73 0.76 -8.85
N LYS A 214 -11.54 0.64 -8.24
CA LYS A 214 -10.28 0.23 -8.88
C LYS A 214 -10.32 -1.26 -9.31
N ASN A 215 -11.27 -1.59 -10.18
CA ASN A 215 -11.73 -2.95 -10.47
C ASN A 215 -10.65 -3.80 -11.12
N VAL A 216 -9.77 -3.18 -11.91
CA VAL A 216 -8.63 -3.85 -12.54
C VAL A 216 -7.80 -4.60 -11.50
N LEU A 217 -7.55 -3.99 -10.33
CA LEU A 217 -6.78 -4.62 -9.25
C LEU A 217 -7.62 -5.65 -8.47
N HIS A 218 -8.94 -5.45 -8.37
CA HIS A 218 -9.82 -6.42 -7.72
C HIS A 218 -9.92 -7.71 -8.55
N TRP A 219 -10.05 -7.59 -9.87
CA TRP A 219 -10.13 -8.74 -10.79
C TRP A 219 -8.79 -9.45 -10.98
N ALA A 220 -7.67 -8.73 -10.85
CA ALA A 220 -6.33 -9.32 -10.84
C ALA A 220 -6.03 -10.13 -9.56
N GLY A 221 -6.93 -10.13 -8.58
CA GLY A 221 -6.73 -10.72 -7.26
C GLY A 221 -6.37 -9.65 -6.24
N ILE A 222 -7.26 -9.43 -5.26
CA ILE A 222 -7.07 -8.34 -4.28
C ILE A 222 -5.85 -8.60 -3.38
N LYS A 223 -5.61 -9.85 -2.98
CA LYS A 223 -4.51 -10.22 -2.09
C LYS A 223 -3.19 -10.09 -2.84
N GLU A 224 -3.17 -10.58 -4.06
CA GLU A 224 -2.07 -10.53 -5.01
C GLU A 224 -1.71 -9.07 -5.34
N SER A 225 -2.70 -8.24 -5.61
CA SER A 225 -2.52 -6.80 -5.85
C SER A 225 -1.96 -6.08 -4.62
N ILE A 226 -2.41 -6.41 -3.41
CA ILE A 226 -1.84 -5.86 -2.17
C ILE A 226 -0.36 -6.23 -2.05
N LEU A 227 0.01 -7.47 -2.36
CA LEU A 227 1.41 -7.92 -2.35
C LEU A 227 2.25 -7.20 -3.41
N ASP A 228 1.75 -7.07 -4.64
CA ASP A 228 2.43 -6.36 -5.72
C ASP A 228 2.64 -4.87 -5.40
N ILE A 229 1.64 -4.19 -4.84
CA ILE A 229 1.78 -2.80 -4.38
C ILE A 229 2.86 -2.71 -3.30
N ASN A 230 2.73 -3.48 -2.22
CA ASN A 230 3.62 -3.35 -1.06
C ASN A 230 5.06 -3.77 -1.37
N SER A 231 5.25 -4.77 -2.23
CA SER A 231 6.57 -5.21 -2.68
C SER A 231 7.25 -4.21 -3.62
N THR A 232 6.47 -3.40 -4.33
CA THR A 232 7.00 -2.38 -5.24
C THR A 232 7.48 -1.14 -4.48
N LEU A 233 6.86 -0.82 -3.34
CA LEU A 233 7.20 0.33 -2.48
C LEU A 233 8.42 0.09 -1.56
N THR A 234 9.19 -0.98 -1.73
CA THR A 234 10.31 -1.31 -0.81
C THR A 234 11.46 -0.31 -0.81
N SER A 235 11.54 0.56 -1.82
CA SER A 235 12.52 1.66 -1.84
C SER A 235 12.13 2.85 -0.98
N LEU A 236 10.86 2.94 -0.55
CA LEU A 236 10.40 3.99 0.34
C LEU A 236 10.52 3.53 1.79
N ARG A 237 11.00 4.41 2.67
CA ARG A 237 10.88 4.20 4.11
C ARG A 237 9.39 4.30 4.45
N ARG A 238 8.89 3.31 5.20
CA ARG A 238 7.46 3.21 5.54
C ARG A 238 7.27 3.00 7.02
N PHE A 239 6.24 3.64 7.56
CA PHE A 239 5.76 3.46 8.93
C PHE A 239 4.23 3.36 8.94
N ALA A 240 3.66 2.87 10.03
CA ALA A 240 2.21 2.83 10.16
C ALA A 240 1.77 3.18 11.59
N ILE A 241 0.74 3.99 11.67
CA ILE A 241 0.04 4.36 12.91
C ILE A 241 -1.40 3.93 12.71
N VAL A 242 -1.83 2.88 13.40
CA VAL A 242 -3.18 2.32 13.21
C VAL A 242 -4.15 3.01 14.17
N ASP A 243 -5.20 3.63 13.63
CA ASP A 243 -6.33 4.12 14.41
C ASP A 243 -7.16 2.93 14.90
N GLY A 244 -6.86 2.48 16.12
CA GLY A 244 -7.53 1.38 16.81
C GLY A 244 -8.35 1.81 18.03
N ILE A 245 -8.65 3.10 18.18
CA ILE A 245 -9.40 3.62 19.35
C ILE A 245 -10.82 3.08 19.33
N VAL A 246 -11.51 3.23 18.20
CA VAL A 246 -12.75 2.51 17.87
C VAL A 246 -12.55 1.82 16.54
N GLY A 247 -12.68 0.49 16.54
CA GLY A 247 -12.62 -0.34 15.36
C GLY A 247 -14.00 -0.68 14.80
N MET A 248 -14.06 -1.08 13.53
CA MET A 248 -15.30 -1.48 12.87
C MET A 248 -15.26 -2.98 12.55
N ASP A 249 -16.35 -3.67 12.87
CA ASP A 249 -16.62 -5.06 12.46
C ASP A 249 -17.70 -5.07 11.36
N GLY A 250 -17.56 -5.96 10.38
CA GLY A 250 -18.27 -5.94 9.08
C GLY A 250 -17.46 -6.46 7.90
#